data_AF-A0AA89PGF4-F1
#
_entry.id   AF-A0AA89PGF4-F1
#
_cell.length_a   1.000
_cell.length_b   1.000
_cell.length_c   1.000
_cell.angle_alpha   90.00
_cell.angle_beta   90.00
_cell.angle_gamma   90.00
#
_symmetry.space_group_name_H-M   'P 1'
#
loop_
_entity.id
_entity.type
_entity.pdbx_description
1 polymer ?
#
loop_
_entity_poly.entity_id
_entity_poly.type
_entity_poly.pdbx_seq_one_letter_code
_entity_poly.pdbx_strand_id
1 'polypeptide(L)'
;MRKVSSSALSGTGLTDVYSVTVSGDWRLKPYYFVVNGVVVRDPYGKMVEPDTDNNIVMDMSRTELPNGWSVRPVLNEREDAVIYEVHVRDFTIAPESGVSSDKRGKFLGMVESGSTYNDVSTGIDHLKELGVTHVQLLPVYDFNACADPADSTCYSWGYDPRNFNVPEERYCLTPTDYENRIREFKTMVDEFHKAGLRVVMDVVYNHTYSKSVFEPISTSYYTPTDLSGTGNSLGGTSEEIPPFFVPER
;
A
#
# COMPACT_ATOMS: atom_id res chain seq x y z
N MET A 1 16.37 -23.65 -0.91
CA MET A 1 15.05 -23.85 -0.27
C MET A 1 14.77 -25.33 -0.12
N ARG A 2 14.00 -25.74 0.89
CA ARG A 2 13.47 -27.09 1.05
C ARG A 2 11.95 -27.04 0.99
N LYS A 3 11.31 -28.04 0.38
CA LYS A 3 9.85 -28.17 0.43
C LYS A 3 9.43 -28.44 1.87
N VAL A 4 8.47 -27.68 2.38
CA VAL A 4 7.88 -27.89 3.70
C VAL A 4 7.13 -29.22 3.67
N SER A 5 7.30 -30.04 4.71
CA SER A 5 6.67 -31.36 4.77
C SER A 5 5.14 -31.23 4.76
N SER A 6 4.47 -32.10 4.01
CA SER A 6 3.01 -32.13 3.90
C SER A 6 2.30 -32.30 5.26
N SER A 7 2.91 -33.02 6.21
CA SER A 7 2.40 -33.15 7.57
C SER A 7 2.37 -31.81 8.33
N ALA A 8 3.34 -30.93 8.10
CA ALA A 8 3.39 -29.59 8.69
C ALA A 8 2.42 -28.60 8.03
N LEU A 9 1.85 -28.97 6.87
CA LEU A 9 0.83 -28.21 6.14
C LEU A 9 -0.56 -28.85 6.25
N SER A 10 -0.71 -29.93 7.01
CA SER A 10 -1.98 -30.65 7.15
C SER A 10 -3.05 -29.73 7.75
N GLY A 11 -4.18 -29.58 7.05
CA GLY A 11 -5.31 -28.77 7.50
C GLY A 11 -5.23 -27.28 7.11
N THR A 12 -4.16 -26.82 6.47
CA THR A 12 -4.06 -25.43 5.97
C THR A 12 -4.55 -25.27 4.53
N GLY A 13 -4.76 -26.37 3.80
CA GLY A 13 -5.08 -26.35 2.37
C GLY A 13 -3.89 -25.98 1.47
N LEU A 14 -2.72 -25.66 2.04
CA LEU A 14 -1.54 -25.27 1.28
C LEU A 14 -0.77 -26.50 0.78
N THR A 15 -0.42 -26.50 -0.50
CA THR A 15 0.51 -27.45 -1.12
C THR A 15 1.73 -26.71 -1.67
N ASP A 16 2.84 -27.44 -1.88
CA ASP A 16 4.04 -26.91 -2.55
C ASP A 16 4.65 -25.64 -1.93
N VAL A 17 4.57 -25.51 -0.61
CA VAL A 17 5.27 -24.45 0.12
C VAL A 17 6.75 -24.79 0.25
N TYR A 18 7.62 -23.82 -0.05
CA TYR A 18 9.07 -23.94 0.12
C TYR A 18 9.54 -22.97 1.20
N SER A 19 10.51 -23.39 2.01
CA SER A 19 11.11 -22.53 3.03
C SER A 19 12.62 -22.72 3.14
N VAL A 20 13.27 -21.70 3.69
CA VAL A 20 14.67 -21.74 4.09
C VAL A 20 14.83 -20.87 5.33
N THR A 21 15.56 -21.38 6.32
CA THR A 21 15.98 -20.59 7.47
C THR A 21 17.42 -20.16 7.25
N VAL A 22 17.66 -18.86 7.31
CA VAL A 22 19.00 -18.28 7.21
C VAL A 22 19.34 -17.67 8.57
N SER A 23 20.40 -18.16 9.21
CA SER A 23 20.83 -17.66 10.51
C SER A 23 21.45 -16.26 10.40
N GLY A 24 21.32 -15.44 11.44
CA GLY A 24 21.87 -14.07 11.50
C GLY A 24 20.79 -12.99 11.53
N ASP A 25 21.21 -11.74 11.73
CA ASP A 25 20.35 -10.57 11.59
C ASP A 25 20.36 -10.09 10.13
N TRP A 26 19.23 -10.29 9.46
CA TRP A 26 19.02 -9.89 8.07
C TRP A 26 18.19 -8.61 7.95
N ARG A 27 17.88 -7.93 9.05
CA ARG A 27 17.06 -6.73 9.06
C ARG A 27 17.62 -5.67 8.09
N LEU A 28 16.71 -5.08 7.32
CA LEU A 28 16.97 -4.09 6.25
C LEU A 28 17.85 -4.61 5.09
N LYS A 29 18.08 -5.92 4.99
CA LYS A 29 18.79 -6.50 3.83
C LYS A 29 17.82 -6.79 2.69
N PRO A 30 18.23 -6.54 1.44
CA PRO A 30 17.44 -6.92 0.29
C PRO A 30 17.44 -8.45 0.11
N TYR A 31 16.32 -8.97 -0.40
CA TYR A 31 16.17 -10.36 -0.80
C TYR A 31 15.22 -10.48 -1.99
N TYR A 32 15.35 -11.62 -2.67
CA TYR A 32 14.44 -12.08 -3.72
C TYR A 32 14.44 -13.60 -3.70
N PHE A 33 13.47 -14.20 -4.38
CA PHE A 33 13.44 -15.62 -4.65
C PHE A 33 13.95 -15.92 -6.05
N VAL A 34 14.40 -17.15 -6.25
CA VAL A 34 14.71 -17.68 -7.58
C VAL A 34 13.86 -18.93 -7.79
N VAL A 35 12.92 -18.85 -8.72
CA VAL A 35 12.00 -19.94 -9.09
C VAL A 35 12.35 -20.37 -10.50
N ASN A 36 12.77 -21.62 -10.68
CA ASN A 36 13.19 -22.17 -11.98
C ASN A 36 14.23 -21.32 -12.73
N GLY A 37 15.15 -20.68 -12.00
CA GLY A 37 16.20 -19.81 -12.57
C GLY A 37 15.76 -18.37 -12.86
N VAL A 38 14.49 -18.03 -12.61
CA VAL A 38 13.95 -16.67 -12.75
C VAL A 38 13.94 -15.99 -11.39
N VAL A 39 14.41 -14.73 -11.34
CA VAL A 39 14.32 -13.90 -10.14
C VAL A 39 12.87 -13.46 -9.95
N VAL A 40 12.37 -13.59 -8.72
CA VAL A 40 10.99 -13.28 -8.38
C VAL A 40 10.96 -12.54 -7.06
N ARG A 41 10.20 -11.44 -7.02
CA ARG A 41 9.88 -10.74 -5.79
C ARG A 41 8.95 -11.59 -4.91
N ASP A 42 9.00 -11.43 -3.60
CA ASP A 42 8.01 -11.96 -2.66
C ASP A 42 6.72 -11.12 -2.72
N PRO A 43 5.58 -11.68 -3.17
CA PRO A 43 4.30 -10.96 -3.16
C PRO A 43 3.83 -10.58 -1.74
N TYR A 44 4.34 -11.25 -0.71
CA TYR A 44 4.04 -10.99 0.70
C TYR A 44 5.03 -10.03 1.37
N GLY A 45 6.06 -9.60 0.64
CA GLY A 45 7.09 -8.68 1.13
C GLY A 45 6.48 -7.42 1.73
N LYS A 46 6.98 -7.00 2.89
CA LYS A 46 6.47 -5.83 3.63
C LYS A 46 7.12 -4.52 3.24
N MET A 47 8.18 -4.59 2.44
CA MET A 47 8.88 -3.44 1.90
C MET A 47 9.68 -3.86 0.66
N VAL A 48 10.00 -2.88 -0.20
CA VAL A 48 10.84 -3.02 -1.39
C VAL A 48 11.91 -1.94 -1.37
N GLU A 49 13.09 -2.25 -1.90
CA GLU A 49 14.11 -1.24 -2.19
C GLU A 49 13.62 -0.35 -3.36
N PRO A 50 13.60 0.98 -3.22
CA PRO A 50 13.16 1.93 -4.24
C PRO A 50 13.70 1.61 -5.62
N ASP A 51 12.87 1.76 -6.64
CA ASP A 51 13.20 1.48 -8.05
C ASP A 51 13.66 0.05 -8.38
N THR A 52 13.56 -0.89 -7.44
CA THR A 52 13.91 -2.30 -7.66
C THR A 52 12.73 -3.24 -7.43
N ASP A 53 12.95 -4.52 -7.69
CA ASP A 53 12.03 -5.61 -7.31
C ASP A 53 12.55 -6.41 -6.10
N ASN A 54 13.58 -5.91 -5.41
CA ASN A 54 14.15 -6.57 -4.24
C ASN A 54 13.32 -6.22 -3.01
N ASN A 55 12.74 -7.22 -2.37
CA ASN A 55 12.07 -7.01 -1.09
C ASN A 55 13.09 -6.75 0.02
N ILE A 56 12.67 -6.07 1.07
CA ILE A 56 13.50 -5.83 2.25
C ILE A 56 12.99 -6.69 3.41
N VAL A 57 13.92 -7.31 4.14
CA VAL A 57 13.61 -8.01 5.39
C VAL A 57 13.28 -6.98 6.46
N MET A 58 12.00 -6.91 6.84
CA MET A 58 11.48 -5.96 7.82
C MET A 58 11.25 -6.60 9.19
N ASP A 59 11.65 -5.89 10.24
CA ASP A 59 11.16 -6.13 11.60
C ASP A 59 9.97 -5.19 11.86
N MET A 60 8.76 -5.71 11.73
CA MET A 60 7.54 -4.90 11.86
C MET A 60 7.35 -4.32 13.27
N SER A 61 7.93 -4.93 14.30
CA SER A 61 7.85 -4.40 15.68
C SER A 61 8.53 -3.03 15.80
N ARG A 62 9.52 -2.76 14.93
CA ARG A 62 10.17 -1.46 14.83
C ARG A 62 9.33 -0.43 14.12
N THR A 63 8.16 -0.75 13.58
CA THR A 63 7.27 0.21 12.93
C THR A 63 6.09 0.59 13.82
N GLU A 64 6.06 0.13 15.07
CA GLU A 64 5.00 0.48 16.00
C GLU A 64 5.04 1.97 16.36
N LEU A 65 3.85 2.53 16.55
CA LEU A 65 3.70 3.92 17.00
C LEU A 65 4.16 4.03 18.46
N PRO A 66 4.94 5.06 18.84
CA PRO A 66 5.51 5.17 20.18
C PRO A 66 4.48 5.08 21.33
N ASN A 67 3.27 5.57 21.10
CA ASN A 67 2.19 5.59 22.09
C ASN A 67 1.07 4.57 21.79
N GLY A 68 1.32 3.63 20.87
CA GLY A 68 0.29 2.75 20.33
C GLY A 68 -0.72 3.48 19.44
N TRP A 69 -1.77 2.76 19.05
CA TRP A 69 -2.86 3.30 18.25
C TRP A 69 -3.88 4.04 19.10
N SER A 70 -4.32 5.19 18.60
CA SER A 70 -5.47 5.92 19.11
C SER A 70 -6.75 5.12 18.88
N VAL A 71 -7.76 5.40 19.72
CA VAL A 71 -9.05 4.74 19.59
C VAL A 71 -9.65 5.10 18.24
N ARG A 72 -9.83 4.09 17.38
CA ARG A 72 -10.62 4.25 16.16
C ARG A 72 -12.02 4.72 16.56
N PRO A 73 -12.60 5.74 15.90
CA PRO A 73 -13.96 6.22 16.19
C PRO A 73 -14.98 5.07 16.16
N VAL A 74 -16.21 5.22 16.66
CA VAL A 74 -17.27 4.18 16.61
C VAL A 74 -18.14 4.34 15.36
N LEU A 75 -18.58 3.24 14.75
CA LEU A 75 -19.47 3.18 13.59
C LEU A 75 -20.55 2.22 14.02
N ASN A 76 -21.77 2.72 14.22
CA ASN A 76 -22.86 1.89 14.70
C ASN A 76 -23.44 1.11 13.52
N GLU A 77 -23.85 1.84 12.48
CA GLU A 77 -24.37 1.27 11.25
C GLU A 77 -23.58 1.76 10.03
N ARG A 78 -23.71 1.06 8.89
CA ARG A 78 -22.98 1.41 7.67
C ARG A 78 -23.46 2.75 7.10
N GLU A 79 -24.75 3.04 7.27
CA GLU A 79 -25.45 4.23 6.80
C GLU A 79 -25.04 5.50 7.56
N ASP A 80 -24.40 5.35 8.72
CA ASP A 80 -23.81 6.48 9.46
C ASP A 80 -22.55 7.03 8.77
N ALA A 81 -22.04 6.35 7.74
CA ALA A 81 -20.83 6.75 7.03
C ALA A 81 -21.09 7.88 6.02
N VAL A 82 -20.44 9.01 6.27
CA VAL A 82 -20.18 10.06 5.27
C VAL A 82 -18.72 9.94 4.84
N ILE A 83 -18.49 9.53 3.59
CA ILE A 83 -17.18 9.21 3.02
C ILE A 83 -16.69 10.37 2.15
N TYR A 84 -15.44 10.78 2.35
CA TYR A 84 -14.75 11.77 1.53
C TYR A 84 -13.59 11.09 0.79
N GLU A 85 -13.71 10.95 -0.53
CA GLU A 85 -12.65 10.40 -1.37
C GLU A 85 -11.55 11.43 -1.63
N VAL A 86 -10.29 11.02 -1.50
CA VAL A 86 -9.15 11.90 -1.64
C VAL A 86 -7.90 11.18 -2.15
N HIS A 87 -7.12 11.88 -2.96
CA HIS A 87 -5.79 11.46 -3.39
C HIS A 87 -4.71 12.14 -2.53
N VAL A 88 -3.73 11.38 -2.04
CA VAL A 88 -2.70 11.87 -1.08
C VAL A 88 -1.94 13.08 -1.63
N ARG A 89 -1.62 13.05 -2.93
CA ARG A 89 -0.95 14.19 -3.58
C ARG A 89 -1.89 15.40 -3.67
N ASP A 90 -3.09 15.20 -4.20
CA ASP A 90 -3.96 16.29 -4.64
C ASP A 90 -4.44 17.13 -3.48
N PHE A 91 -4.65 16.49 -2.34
CA PHE A 91 -5.15 17.12 -1.13
C PHE A 91 -4.27 18.28 -0.63
N THR A 92 -2.94 18.19 -0.85
CA THR A 92 -1.99 19.13 -0.24
C THR A 92 -0.87 19.61 -1.16
N ILE A 93 -0.81 19.19 -2.43
CA ILE A 93 0.30 19.58 -3.33
C ILE A 93 0.32 21.08 -3.65
N ALA A 94 -0.84 21.73 -3.64
CA ALA A 94 -0.96 23.16 -3.95
C ALA A 94 -0.20 24.01 -2.91
N PRO A 95 0.57 25.03 -3.34
CA PRO A 95 1.24 25.95 -2.40
C PRO A 95 0.28 26.65 -1.42
N GLU A 96 -0.94 26.90 -1.87
CA GLU A 96 -2.03 27.52 -1.13
C GLU A 96 -2.64 26.60 -0.08
N SER A 97 -2.33 25.30 -0.08
CA SER A 97 -2.85 24.34 0.92
C SER A 97 -2.53 24.71 2.36
N GLY A 98 -1.57 25.61 2.61
CA GLY A 98 -1.11 25.98 3.95
C GLY A 98 -0.25 24.91 4.62
N VAL A 99 -0.05 23.75 3.99
CA VAL A 99 0.83 22.68 4.48
C VAL A 99 2.29 23.03 4.21
N SER A 100 3.16 22.66 5.16
CA SER A 100 4.62 22.78 5.08
C SER A 100 5.16 22.19 3.78
N SER A 101 6.04 22.94 3.11
CA SER A 101 6.44 22.65 1.73
C SER A 101 7.04 21.26 1.50
N ASP A 102 7.71 20.70 2.50
CA ASP A 102 8.30 19.36 2.48
C ASP A 102 7.24 18.25 2.57
N LYS A 103 6.08 18.52 3.18
CA LYS A 103 4.99 17.56 3.39
C LYS A 103 3.88 17.62 2.35
N ARG A 104 3.92 18.60 1.44
CA ARG A 104 2.91 18.74 0.38
C ARG A 104 2.86 17.50 -0.50
N GLY A 105 1.67 16.92 -0.62
CA GLY A 105 1.42 15.69 -1.36
C GLY A 105 1.99 14.43 -0.73
N LYS A 106 2.23 14.44 0.59
CA LYS A 106 2.82 13.34 1.36
C LYS A 106 1.86 12.86 2.44
N PHE A 107 2.06 11.65 2.97
CA PHE A 107 1.25 11.09 4.06
C PHE A 107 1.16 12.03 5.27
N LEU A 108 2.30 12.60 5.69
CA LEU A 108 2.32 13.52 6.83
C LEU A 108 1.71 14.89 6.53
N GLY A 109 1.58 15.28 5.25
CA GLY A 109 0.88 16.51 4.85
C GLY A 109 -0.63 16.40 5.00
N MET A 110 -1.19 15.21 4.79
CA MET A 110 -2.63 14.93 4.96
C MET A 110 -3.14 15.27 6.36
N VAL A 111 -2.26 15.21 7.36
CA VAL A 111 -2.59 15.30 8.79
C VAL A 111 -1.87 16.46 9.48
N GLU A 112 -1.34 17.42 8.72
CA GLU A 112 -0.83 18.66 9.29
C GLU A 112 -2.00 19.54 9.76
N SER A 113 -2.08 19.76 11.07
CA SER A 113 -3.07 20.64 11.69
C SER A 113 -2.68 22.12 11.59
N GLY A 114 -3.67 23.00 11.59
CA GLY A 114 -3.48 24.46 11.59
C GLY A 114 -3.16 25.05 10.22
N SER A 115 -3.27 24.26 9.15
CA SER A 115 -3.14 24.78 7.78
C SER A 115 -4.37 25.60 7.40
N THR A 116 -4.14 26.75 6.76
CA THR A 116 -5.22 27.68 6.36
C THR A 116 -4.91 28.33 5.01
N TYR A 117 -5.97 28.72 4.30
CA TYR A 117 -5.92 29.60 3.12
C TYR A 117 -6.97 30.69 3.24
N ASN A 118 -6.56 31.97 3.20
CA ASN A 118 -7.46 33.13 3.38
C ASN A 118 -8.39 32.98 4.60
N ASP A 119 -7.83 32.62 5.76
CA ASP A 119 -8.55 32.40 7.03
C ASP A 119 -9.57 31.24 7.03
N VAL A 120 -9.54 30.38 6.00
CA VAL A 120 -10.33 29.14 5.93
C VAL A 120 -9.44 27.94 6.24
N SER A 121 -9.91 27.03 7.09
CA SER A 121 -9.24 25.76 7.39
C SER A 121 -9.00 24.95 6.12
N THR A 122 -7.81 24.35 6.00
CA THR A 122 -7.48 23.38 4.94
C THR A 122 -7.08 22.06 5.58
N GLY A 123 -6.76 21.05 4.75
CA GLY A 123 -6.20 19.79 5.25
C GLY A 123 -7.13 19.06 6.22
N ILE A 124 -6.56 18.45 7.25
CA ILE A 124 -7.31 17.65 8.23
C ILE A 124 -8.35 18.47 9.00
N ASP A 125 -8.07 19.74 9.29
CA ASP A 125 -9.00 20.61 10.02
C ASP A 125 -10.23 20.94 9.19
N HIS A 126 -10.07 21.11 7.87
CA HIS A 126 -11.20 21.23 6.94
C HIS A 126 -12.08 19.98 6.95
N LEU A 127 -11.50 18.78 6.92
CA LEU A 127 -12.28 17.53 6.95
C LEU A 127 -13.10 17.39 8.23
N LYS A 128 -12.52 17.79 9.37
CA LYS A 128 -13.22 17.83 10.66
C LYS A 128 -14.36 18.85 10.65
N GLU A 129 -14.11 20.05 10.13
CA GLU A 129 -15.11 21.12 10.00
C GLU A 129 -16.27 20.71 9.08
N LEU A 130 -15.96 20.03 7.97
CA LEU A 130 -16.95 19.50 7.03
C LEU A 130 -17.85 18.43 7.65
N GLY A 131 -17.39 17.76 8.72
CA GLY A 131 -18.16 16.76 9.46
C GLY A 131 -18.21 15.38 8.78
N VAL A 132 -17.25 15.08 7.90
CA VAL A 132 -17.13 13.74 7.32
C VAL A 132 -16.69 12.74 8.38
N THR A 133 -17.00 11.46 8.16
CA THR A 133 -16.72 10.39 9.13
C THR A 133 -15.59 9.47 8.68
N HIS A 134 -15.38 9.38 7.36
CA HIS A 134 -14.38 8.55 6.72
C HIS A 134 -13.65 9.34 5.65
N VAL A 135 -12.34 9.12 5.58
CA VAL A 135 -11.48 9.52 4.47
C VAL A 135 -11.19 8.26 3.66
N GLN A 136 -11.65 8.22 2.42
CA GLN A 136 -11.29 7.18 1.47
C GLN A 136 -10.06 7.63 0.68
N LEU A 137 -8.94 6.95 0.91
CA LEU A 137 -7.72 7.20 0.17
C LEU A 137 -7.78 6.43 -1.15
N LEU A 138 -7.50 7.11 -2.27
CA LEU A 138 -7.06 6.44 -3.49
C LEU A 138 -5.85 5.52 -3.21
N PRO A 139 -5.47 4.61 -4.13
CA PRO A 139 -4.38 3.65 -3.90
C PRO A 139 -3.11 4.24 -3.26
N VAL A 140 -2.70 3.64 -2.13
CA VAL A 140 -1.54 4.06 -1.33
C VAL A 140 -0.50 2.96 -1.12
N TYR A 141 -0.69 1.80 -1.75
CA TYR A 141 0.36 0.79 -1.89
C TYR A 141 1.23 1.12 -3.11
N ASP A 142 2.43 0.54 -3.16
CA ASP A 142 3.40 0.74 -4.23
C ASP A 142 2.83 0.34 -5.59
N PHE A 143 2.82 1.31 -6.50
CA PHE A 143 2.26 1.18 -7.83
C PHE A 143 3.25 1.62 -8.92
N ASN A 144 3.00 1.20 -10.14
CA ASN A 144 3.73 1.70 -11.28
C ASN A 144 3.19 3.08 -11.71
N ALA A 145 4.07 4.06 -11.83
CA ALA A 145 3.76 5.36 -12.42
C ALA A 145 4.88 5.76 -13.39
N CYS A 146 5.75 6.69 -13.01
CA CYS A 146 6.92 7.08 -13.78
C CYS A 146 8.19 6.37 -13.28
N ALA A 147 9.26 6.44 -14.08
CA ALA A 147 10.52 5.77 -13.77
C ALA A 147 11.24 6.35 -12.54
N ASP A 148 11.11 7.65 -12.28
CA ASP A 148 11.74 8.31 -11.13
C ASP A 148 10.68 8.64 -10.06
N PRO A 149 10.77 8.07 -8.85
CA PRO A 149 9.89 8.38 -7.72
C PRO A 149 10.08 9.80 -7.19
N ALA A 150 11.23 10.42 -7.41
CA ALA A 150 11.51 11.80 -7.04
C ALA A 150 10.98 12.84 -8.04
N ASP A 151 10.53 12.41 -9.23
CA ASP A 151 9.93 13.31 -10.22
C ASP A 151 8.59 13.88 -9.71
N SER A 152 8.64 15.14 -9.27
CA SER A 152 7.49 15.88 -8.77
C SER A 152 6.48 16.26 -9.85
N THR A 153 6.81 16.11 -11.14
CA THR A 153 5.87 16.35 -12.25
C THR A 153 5.05 15.11 -12.60
N CYS A 154 5.56 13.92 -12.25
CA CYS A 154 4.87 12.66 -12.46
C CYS A 154 3.57 12.58 -11.66
N TYR A 155 2.46 12.28 -12.33
CA TYR A 155 1.16 12.09 -11.70
C TYR A 155 0.55 10.75 -12.13
N SER A 156 0.04 10.00 -11.15
CA SER A 156 -0.78 8.81 -11.35
C SER A 156 -1.74 8.69 -10.17
N TRP A 157 -2.92 8.12 -10.42
CA TRP A 157 -3.88 7.78 -9.37
C TRP A 157 -3.50 6.52 -8.59
N GLY A 158 -2.56 5.72 -9.10
CA GLY A 158 -2.04 4.54 -8.41
C GLY A 158 -2.79 3.23 -8.65
N TYR A 159 -3.65 3.18 -9.67
CA TYR A 159 -4.44 1.99 -10.00
C TYR A 159 -3.66 0.87 -10.69
N ASP A 160 -2.33 0.96 -10.85
CA ASP A 160 -1.47 -0.08 -11.45
C ASP A 160 -0.57 -0.72 -10.36
N PRO A 161 -1.04 -1.72 -9.59
CA PRO A 161 -0.32 -2.21 -8.42
C PRO A 161 0.96 -2.93 -8.78
N ARG A 162 2.05 -2.62 -8.06
CA ARG A 162 3.35 -3.29 -8.18
C ARG A 162 3.65 -4.15 -6.97
N ASN A 163 3.46 -3.62 -5.76
CA ASN A 163 3.59 -4.37 -4.50
C ASN A 163 2.45 -4.04 -3.51
N PHE A 164 1.51 -4.96 -3.34
CA PHE A 164 0.28 -4.77 -2.56
C PHE A 164 0.45 -4.47 -1.07
N ASN A 165 1.61 -4.84 -0.50
CA ASN A 165 1.86 -4.81 0.94
C ASN A 165 2.84 -3.70 1.36
N VAL A 166 3.22 -2.82 0.43
CA VAL A 166 4.26 -1.80 0.61
C VAL A 166 3.62 -0.43 0.42
N PRO A 167 3.75 0.53 1.35
CA PRO A 167 3.27 1.90 1.13
C PRO A 167 4.00 2.59 -0.02
N GLU A 168 3.28 3.36 -0.83
CA GLU A 168 3.79 4.13 -1.96
C GLU A 168 4.88 5.12 -1.53
N GLU A 169 6.05 5.06 -2.18
CA GLU A 169 7.22 5.86 -1.81
C GLU A 169 7.11 7.32 -2.18
N ARG A 170 6.39 7.65 -3.26
CA ARG A 170 6.14 9.03 -3.68
C ARG A 170 5.41 9.84 -2.62
N TYR A 171 4.68 9.18 -1.72
CA TYR A 171 3.96 9.83 -0.62
C TYR A 171 4.75 9.87 0.70
N CYS A 172 5.95 9.30 0.74
CA CYS A 172 6.83 9.34 1.91
C CYS A 172 7.80 10.53 1.86
N LEU A 173 8.20 11.01 3.04
CA LEU A 173 9.33 11.94 3.21
C LEU A 173 10.67 11.20 3.19
N THR A 174 10.67 9.94 3.65
CA THR A 174 11.89 9.15 3.87
C THR A 174 11.92 7.87 3.01
N PRO A 175 11.97 7.97 1.66
CA PRO A 175 11.80 6.83 0.76
C PRO A 175 12.86 5.72 0.93
N THR A 176 14.03 6.04 1.49
CA THR A 176 15.11 5.09 1.76
C THR A 176 15.17 4.62 3.22
N ASP A 177 14.35 5.18 4.10
CA ASP A 177 14.18 4.68 5.47
C ASP A 177 12.93 3.79 5.54
N TYR A 178 13.16 2.51 5.29
CA TYR A 178 12.14 1.48 5.20
C TYR A 178 11.21 1.40 6.42
N GLU A 179 11.75 1.56 7.63
CA GLU A 179 10.94 1.52 8.85
C GLU A 179 10.09 2.80 8.97
N ASN A 180 10.66 3.96 8.63
CA ASN A 180 9.95 5.22 8.68
C ASN A 180 8.88 5.37 7.60
N ARG A 181 9.05 4.82 6.39
CA ARG A 181 7.96 4.76 5.38
C ARG A 181 6.67 4.16 5.94
N ILE A 182 6.79 3.03 6.65
CA ILE A 182 5.65 2.37 7.28
C ILE A 182 5.12 3.22 8.44
N ARG A 183 6.01 3.82 9.24
CA ARG A 183 5.58 4.70 10.34
C ARG A 183 4.85 5.93 9.84
N GLU A 184 5.26 6.56 8.75
CA GLU A 184 4.59 7.73 8.19
C GLU A 184 3.15 7.41 7.80
N PHE A 185 2.91 6.28 7.12
CA PHE A 185 1.56 5.82 6.80
C PHE A 185 0.74 5.50 8.06
N LYS A 186 1.32 4.76 9.02
CA LYS A 186 0.66 4.47 10.31
C LYS A 186 0.32 5.75 11.08
N THR A 187 1.21 6.74 11.06
CA THR A 187 1.03 8.03 11.72
C THR A 187 -0.12 8.80 11.09
N MET A 188 -0.19 8.85 9.76
CA MET A 188 -1.32 9.46 9.05
C MET A 188 -2.65 8.81 9.47
N VAL A 189 -2.73 7.47 9.49
CA VAL A 189 -3.95 6.77 9.91
C VAL A 189 -4.30 7.07 11.38
N ASP A 190 -3.31 7.11 12.27
CA ASP A 190 -3.51 7.41 13.68
C ASP A 190 -3.97 8.86 13.93
N GLU A 191 -3.40 9.83 13.22
CA GLU A 191 -3.82 11.23 13.30
C GLU A 191 -5.23 11.44 12.74
N PHE A 192 -5.64 10.70 11.70
CA PHE A 192 -7.05 10.66 11.31
C PHE A 192 -7.94 10.12 12.42
N HIS A 193 -7.55 9.03 13.10
CA HIS A 193 -8.32 8.53 14.24
C HIS A 193 -8.41 9.54 15.39
N LYS A 194 -7.32 10.24 15.73
CA LYS A 194 -7.32 11.33 16.72
C LYS A 194 -8.23 12.48 16.34
N ALA A 195 -8.35 12.77 15.04
CA ALA A 195 -9.26 13.75 14.48
C ALA A 195 -10.73 13.31 14.47
N GLY A 196 -11.04 12.08 14.89
CA GLY A 196 -12.40 11.53 14.84
C GLY A 196 -12.77 10.95 13.47
N LEU A 197 -11.80 10.78 12.58
CA LEU A 197 -11.97 10.29 11.21
C LEU A 197 -11.54 8.83 11.12
N ARG A 198 -12.28 8.04 10.33
CA ARG A 198 -11.84 6.71 9.90
C ARG A 198 -11.11 6.79 8.57
N VAL A 199 -10.30 5.78 8.29
CA VAL A 199 -9.62 5.62 7.00
C VAL A 199 -10.18 4.41 6.26
N VAL A 200 -10.53 4.60 5.00
CA VAL A 200 -10.84 3.55 4.03
C VAL A 200 -9.72 3.56 2.99
N MET A 201 -9.17 2.38 2.66
CA MET A 201 -8.18 2.23 1.61
C MET A 201 -8.87 1.71 0.36
N ASP A 202 -8.69 2.41 -0.77
CA ASP A 202 -8.96 1.84 -2.08
C ASP A 202 -7.92 0.74 -2.38
N VAL A 203 -8.39 -0.44 -2.79
CA VAL A 203 -7.57 -1.62 -3.03
C VAL A 203 -7.87 -2.26 -4.38
N VAL A 204 -6.82 -2.43 -5.17
CA VAL A 204 -6.90 -2.98 -6.53
C VAL A 204 -6.37 -4.41 -6.54
N TYR A 205 -7.14 -5.35 -5.98
CA TYR A 205 -6.79 -6.77 -6.10
C TYR A 205 -7.28 -7.42 -7.40
N ASN A 206 -7.99 -6.65 -8.23
CA ASN A 206 -8.59 -7.15 -9.47
C ASN A 206 -7.56 -7.28 -10.63
N HIS A 207 -6.38 -6.66 -10.51
CA HIS A 207 -5.28 -6.81 -11.46
C HIS A 207 -3.93 -6.40 -10.84
N THR A 208 -2.84 -6.63 -11.58
CA THR A 208 -1.49 -6.11 -11.30
C THR A 208 -1.04 -5.24 -12.47
N TYR A 209 -0.06 -4.34 -12.27
CA TYR A 209 0.59 -3.60 -13.34
C TYR A 209 1.15 -4.53 -14.44
N SER A 210 1.81 -5.61 -14.00
CA SER A 210 2.35 -6.65 -14.88
C SER A 210 2.21 -8.03 -14.25
N LYS A 211 2.33 -9.08 -15.07
CA LYS A 211 2.28 -10.48 -14.62
C LYS A 211 3.49 -10.92 -13.79
N SER A 212 4.57 -10.13 -13.80
CA SER A 212 5.89 -10.49 -13.26
C SER A 212 5.92 -10.87 -11.78
N VAL A 213 4.95 -10.41 -10.98
CA VAL A 213 4.87 -10.71 -9.54
C VAL A 213 4.39 -12.14 -9.26
N PHE A 214 3.57 -12.74 -10.13
CA PHE A 214 2.95 -14.05 -9.86
C PHE A 214 3.26 -15.13 -10.92
N GLU A 215 3.35 -14.77 -12.20
CA GLU A 215 3.56 -15.71 -13.30
C GLU A 215 4.82 -16.58 -13.10
N PRO A 216 5.98 -16.03 -12.66
CA PRO A 216 7.16 -16.86 -12.39
C PRO A 216 7.02 -17.82 -11.19
N ILE A 217 6.07 -17.56 -10.27
CA ILE A 217 5.83 -18.39 -9.08
C ILE A 217 4.93 -19.58 -9.43
N SER A 218 3.85 -19.30 -10.17
CA SER A 218 2.94 -20.34 -10.65
C SER A 218 2.35 -19.98 -12.00
N THR A 219 2.69 -20.79 -13.00
CA THR A 219 2.12 -20.74 -14.34
C THR A 219 0.72 -21.35 -14.42
N SER A 220 0.23 -21.96 -13.34
CA SER A 220 -1.11 -22.55 -13.27
C SER A 220 -2.21 -21.54 -12.93
N TYR A 221 -1.85 -20.37 -12.40
CA TYR A 221 -2.79 -19.31 -11.99
C TYR A 221 -2.70 -18.05 -12.84
N TYR A 222 -1.55 -17.82 -13.49
CA TYR A 222 -1.33 -16.73 -14.44
C TYR A 222 -0.78 -17.33 -15.73
N THR A 223 -1.61 -17.28 -16.76
CA THR A 223 -1.37 -17.77 -18.10
C THR A 223 -0.97 -16.62 -19.03
N PRO A 224 -0.39 -16.91 -20.20
CA PRO A 224 -0.12 -15.90 -21.22
C PRO A 224 -1.37 -15.13 -21.68
N THR A 225 -2.56 -15.70 -21.55
CA THR A 225 -3.85 -15.10 -21.95
C THR A 225 -4.49 -14.21 -20.89
N ASP A 226 -4.04 -14.28 -19.63
CA ASP A 226 -4.60 -13.40 -18.58
C ASP A 226 -4.26 -11.93 -18.84
N LEU A 227 -5.13 -11.02 -18.41
CA LEU A 227 -4.96 -9.60 -18.67
C LEU A 227 -4.29 -8.90 -17.47
N SER A 228 -3.41 -7.92 -17.72
CA SER A 228 -2.74 -7.12 -16.69
C SER A 228 -2.73 -5.63 -17.05
N GLY A 229 -2.69 -4.77 -16.03
CA GLY A 229 -2.72 -3.32 -16.12
C GLY A 229 -4.13 -2.72 -16.16
N THR A 230 -4.23 -1.45 -15.77
CA THR A 230 -5.44 -0.64 -15.88
C THR A 230 -5.85 -0.56 -17.35
N GLY A 231 -7.08 -0.97 -17.66
CA GLY A 231 -7.63 -0.97 -19.03
C GLY A 231 -7.59 -2.31 -19.76
N ASN A 232 -6.84 -3.30 -19.26
CA ASN A 232 -6.92 -4.68 -19.74
C ASN A 232 -7.66 -5.57 -18.73
N SER A 233 -7.93 -5.10 -17.52
CA SER A 233 -8.72 -5.85 -16.53
C SER A 233 -10.11 -6.20 -17.08
N LEU A 234 -10.58 -7.43 -16.83
CA LEU A 234 -11.83 -8.00 -17.38
C LEU A 234 -13.06 -7.10 -17.15
N GLY A 235 -13.29 -6.22 -18.12
CA GLY A 235 -14.49 -5.40 -18.27
C GLY A 235 -14.74 -4.98 -19.73
N GLY A 236 -13.97 -5.55 -20.67
CA GLY A 236 -13.97 -5.15 -22.08
C GLY A 236 -14.70 -6.07 -23.04
N THR A 237 -14.65 -7.40 -22.87
CA THR A 237 -15.45 -8.42 -23.60
C THR A 237 -14.98 -9.85 -23.25
N SER A 238 -15.94 -10.77 -23.22
CA SER A 238 -15.86 -12.25 -23.22
C SER A 238 -15.27 -13.02 -22.02
N GLU A 239 -16.20 -13.74 -21.38
CA GLU A 239 -16.16 -15.14 -20.90
C GLU A 239 -15.06 -15.62 -19.92
N GLU A 240 -15.55 -16.09 -18.78
CA GLU A 240 -14.92 -16.87 -17.69
C GLU A 240 -14.04 -16.10 -16.69
N ILE A 241 -14.57 -16.03 -15.46
CA ILE A 241 -13.94 -15.50 -14.26
C ILE A 241 -13.16 -16.64 -13.59
N PRO A 242 -11.81 -16.66 -13.58
CA PRO A 242 -11.10 -17.57 -12.68
C PRO A 242 -11.29 -17.10 -11.23
N PRO A 243 -11.44 -18.04 -10.26
CA PRO A 243 -11.74 -17.71 -8.88
C PRO A 243 -10.62 -16.89 -8.23
N PHE A 244 -10.98 -15.72 -7.71
CA PHE A 244 -10.07 -14.80 -7.01
C PHE A 244 -9.74 -15.31 -5.60
N PHE A 245 -8.48 -15.13 -5.21
CA PHE A 245 -8.02 -15.29 -3.84
C PHE A 245 -8.34 -14.02 -3.05
N VAL A 246 -9.42 -14.07 -2.27
CA VAL A 246 -9.50 -13.30 -1.02
C VAL A 246 -8.81 -14.18 0.03
N PRO A 247 -7.74 -13.72 0.70
CA PRO A 247 -7.23 -14.44 1.86
C PRO A 247 -8.35 -14.42 2.91
N GLU A 248 -9.05 -15.53 3.08
CA GLU A 248 -9.89 -15.76 4.25
C GLU A 248 -8.97 -15.78 5.49
N ARG A 249 -9.42 -15.10 6.54
CA ARG A 249 -8.73 -14.99 7.83
C ARG A 249 -8.75 -16.30 8.59
#